data_AF-A0AAV5NRL2-F1
#
_entry.id   AF-A0AAV5NRL2-F1
#
_cell.length_a   1.000
_cell.length_b   1.000
_cell.length_c   1.000
_cell.angle_alpha   90.00
_cell.angle_beta   90.00
_cell.angle_gamma   90.00
#
_symmetry.space_group_name_H-M   'P 1'
#
loop_
_entity.id
_entity.type
_entity.pdbx_description
1 polymer ?
#
loop_
_entity_poly.entity_id
_entity_poly.type
_entity_poly.pdbx_seq_one_letter_code
_entity_poly.pdbx_strand_id
1 'polypeptide(L)'
;MSKGNTNIEHYLSKNDESVSIPIIYTLTSIWVKRDGATSSEVSPLLAEAIIHEPKLTFLSLKEHGESYKRWLEELQGALFTDYQGTQREVLQSLHTELLNSLEEYITNENDMALKSLAFELQNRVKQIRVRIVD
;
A
#
# COMPACT_ATOMS: atom_id res chain seq x y z
N MET A 1 -16.57 19.84 -9.36
CA MET A 1 -17.37 18.70 -8.83
C MET A 1 -16.39 17.73 -8.19
N SER A 2 -16.31 17.74 -6.86
CA SER A 2 -15.49 16.80 -6.09
C SER A 2 -16.24 15.46 -6.04
N LYS A 3 -15.73 14.44 -6.74
CA LYS A 3 -16.27 13.08 -6.71
C LYS A 3 -15.56 12.34 -5.58
N GLY A 4 -16.33 11.85 -4.62
CA GLY A 4 -15.88 11.44 -3.29
C GLY A 4 -14.92 10.26 -3.26
N ASN A 5 -13.72 10.51 -2.71
CA ASN A 5 -12.76 9.49 -2.29
C ASN A 5 -12.18 9.75 -0.88
N THR A 6 -12.72 10.68 -0.09
CA THR A 6 -12.09 11.12 1.18
C THR A 6 -12.87 10.67 2.41
N ASN A 7 -12.60 9.45 2.89
CA ASN A 7 -12.82 9.11 4.30
C ASN A 7 -11.66 8.25 4.84
N ILE A 8 -11.28 7.16 4.16
CA ILE A 8 -10.26 6.24 4.68
C ILE A 8 -8.87 6.89 4.73
N GLU A 9 -8.40 7.51 3.66
CA GLU A 9 -7.14 8.28 3.61
C GLU A 9 -7.12 9.41 4.66
N HIS A 10 -8.25 10.10 4.80
CA HIS A 10 -8.42 11.14 5.82
C HIS A 10 -8.28 10.59 7.23
N TYR A 11 -8.80 9.40 7.52
CA TYR A 11 -8.70 8.79 8.84
C TYR A 11 -7.32 8.19 9.10
N LEU A 12 -6.68 7.58 8.10
CA LEU A 12 -5.31 7.04 8.22
C LEU A 12 -4.28 8.15 8.47
N SER A 13 -4.46 9.33 7.88
CA SER A 13 -3.54 10.47 8.09
C SER A 13 -3.68 11.18 9.45
N LYS A 14 -4.61 10.75 10.32
CA LYS A 14 -4.85 11.39 11.64
C LYS A 14 -4.01 10.83 12.77
N ASN A 15 -3.26 9.75 12.56
CA ASN A 15 -2.46 9.07 13.58
C ASN A 15 -3.27 8.73 14.86
N ASP A 16 -4.56 8.43 14.70
CA ASP A 16 -5.43 7.98 15.78
C ASP A 16 -5.57 6.47 15.72
N GLU A 17 -4.82 5.75 16.56
CA GLU A 17 -4.81 4.28 16.57
C GLU A 17 -6.21 3.67 16.74
N SER A 18 -7.11 4.33 17.46
CA SER A 18 -8.48 3.84 17.68
C SER A 18 -9.30 3.79 16.38
N VAL A 19 -8.87 4.56 15.38
CA VAL A 19 -9.46 4.64 14.04
C VAL A 19 -8.60 3.88 13.03
N SER A 20 -7.27 4.01 13.07
CA SER A 20 -6.33 3.36 12.13
C SER A 20 -6.37 1.83 12.26
N ILE A 21 -6.37 1.28 13.48
CA ILE A 21 -6.37 -0.18 13.70
C ILE A 21 -7.55 -0.91 13.02
N PRO A 22 -8.82 -0.54 13.25
CA PRO A 22 -9.94 -1.24 12.63
C PRO A 22 -9.97 -1.08 11.11
N ILE A 23 -9.51 0.07 10.58
CA ILE A 23 -9.38 0.29 9.14
C ILE A 23 -8.33 -0.66 8.56
N ILE A 24 -7.11 -0.67 9.11
CA ILE A 24 -6.01 -1.53 8.65
C ILE A 24 -6.41 -3.00 8.73
N TYR A 25 -7.04 -3.42 9.83
CA TYR A 25 -7.52 -4.79 9.98
C TYR A 25 -8.54 -5.17 8.89
N THR A 26 -9.46 -4.25 8.56
CA THR A 26 -10.46 -4.46 7.50
C THR A 26 -9.80 -4.53 6.13
N LEU A 27 -8.88 -3.60 5.84
CA LEU A 27 -8.13 -3.59 4.58
C LEU A 27 -7.33 -4.88 4.40
N THR A 28 -6.59 -5.31 5.42
CA THR A 28 -5.85 -6.58 5.39
C THR A 28 -6.79 -7.76 5.20
N SER A 29 -7.94 -7.79 5.87
CA SER A 29 -8.91 -8.88 5.73
C SER A 29 -9.48 -9.02 4.32
N ILE A 30 -9.73 -7.88 3.65
CA ILE A 30 -10.15 -7.85 2.24
C ILE A 30 -8.96 -8.26 1.35
N TRP A 31 -7.79 -7.68 1.57
CA TRP A 31 -6.57 -7.93 0.81
C TRP A 31 -6.13 -9.39 0.85
N VAL A 32 -6.27 -10.11 1.98
CA VAL A 32 -5.95 -11.54 2.09
C VAL A 32 -6.85 -12.39 1.18
N LYS A 33 -8.11 -11.98 1.01
CA LYS A 33 -9.13 -12.69 0.23
C LYS A 33 -9.23 -12.20 -1.21
N ARG A 34 -8.37 -11.26 -1.62
CA ARG A 34 -8.45 -10.59 -2.91
C ARG A 34 -8.33 -11.59 -4.07
N ASP A 35 -9.09 -11.31 -5.12
CA ASP A 35 -8.86 -11.81 -6.47
C ASP A 35 -8.25 -10.70 -7.34
N GLY A 36 -8.14 -10.91 -8.65
CA GLY A 36 -7.53 -9.92 -9.55
C GLY A 36 -8.23 -8.55 -9.52
N ALA A 37 -9.56 -8.51 -9.44
CA ALA A 37 -10.32 -7.25 -9.39
C ALA A 37 -10.15 -6.56 -8.03
N THR A 38 -10.38 -7.31 -6.95
CA THR A 38 -10.24 -6.81 -5.58
C THR A 38 -8.82 -6.34 -5.29
N SER A 39 -7.81 -6.96 -5.91
CA SER A 39 -6.40 -6.54 -5.78
C SER A 39 -6.19 -5.11 -6.26
N SER A 40 -6.80 -4.72 -7.39
CA SER A 40 -6.68 -3.35 -7.92
C SER A 40 -7.41 -2.28 -7.09
N GLU A 41 -8.44 -2.67 -6.34
CA GLU A 41 -9.22 -1.74 -5.50
C GLU A 41 -8.60 -1.57 -4.11
N VAL A 42 -8.15 -2.66 -3.49
CA VAL A 42 -7.65 -2.64 -2.11
C VAL A 42 -6.19 -2.22 -2.03
N SER A 43 -5.39 -2.47 -3.07
CA SER A 43 -3.94 -2.21 -3.00
C SER A 43 -3.56 -0.74 -2.90
N PRO A 44 -4.24 0.20 -3.59
CA PRO A 44 -4.01 1.63 -3.36
C PRO A 44 -4.27 2.03 -1.91
N LEU A 45 -5.39 1.57 -1.32
CA LEU A 45 -5.73 1.83 0.09
C LEU A 45 -4.70 1.23 1.05
N LEU A 46 -4.16 0.06 0.72
CA LEU A 46 -3.10 -0.57 1.50
C LEU A 46 -1.78 0.21 1.39
N ALA A 47 -1.46 0.78 0.22
CA ALA A 47 -0.30 1.66 0.07
C ALA A 47 -0.44 2.93 0.90
N GLU A 48 -1.63 3.55 0.92
CA GLU A 48 -1.93 4.69 1.80
C GLU A 48 -1.78 4.32 3.29
N ALA A 49 -2.25 3.14 3.69
CA ALA A 49 -2.06 2.64 5.05
C ALA A 49 -0.58 2.43 5.39
N ILE A 50 0.26 1.99 4.43
CA ILE A 50 1.71 1.90 4.62
C ILE A 50 2.34 3.29 4.73
N ILE A 51 1.90 4.24 3.90
CA ILE A 51 2.43 5.61 3.89
C ILE A 51 2.23 6.28 5.26
N HIS A 52 1.02 6.16 5.83
CA HIS A 52 0.64 6.84 7.06
C HIS A 52 0.91 6.03 8.34
N GLU A 53 0.69 4.72 8.29
CA GLU A 53 0.72 3.82 9.46
C GLU A 53 1.56 2.56 9.17
N PRO A 54 2.85 2.71 8.81
CA PRO A 54 3.66 1.60 8.29
C PRO A 54 3.78 0.46 9.30
N LYS A 55 4.02 0.77 10.58
CA LYS A 55 4.20 -0.24 11.62
C LYS A 55 2.96 -1.10 11.81
N LEU A 56 1.80 -0.48 11.97
CA LEU A 56 0.52 -1.19 12.16
C LEU A 56 0.18 -2.02 10.92
N THR A 57 0.44 -1.47 9.73
CA THR A 57 0.17 -2.17 8.48
C THR A 57 1.10 -3.37 8.31
N PHE A 58 2.41 -3.24 8.52
CA PHE A 58 3.35 -4.37 8.44
C PHE A 58 3.10 -5.43 9.51
N LEU A 59 2.68 -5.05 10.72
CA LEU A 59 2.23 -6.01 11.73
C LEU A 59 1.06 -6.86 11.20
N SER A 60 0.10 -6.22 10.55
CA SER A 60 -1.05 -6.92 9.98
C SER A 60 -0.67 -7.81 8.78
N LEU A 61 0.23 -7.34 7.91
CA LEU A 61 0.69 -8.11 6.74
C LEU A 61 1.58 -9.30 7.11
N LYS A 62 2.37 -9.19 8.18
CA LYS A 62 3.28 -10.24 8.67
C LYS A 62 2.56 -11.57 8.93
N GLU A 63 1.32 -11.51 9.42
CA GLU A 63 0.47 -12.68 9.69
C GLU A 63 0.05 -13.44 8.41
N HIS A 64 0.32 -12.87 7.23
CA HIS A 64 -0.16 -13.36 5.94
C HIS A 64 0.95 -13.41 4.87
N GLY A 65 2.12 -13.93 5.24
CA GLY A 65 3.33 -13.92 4.40
C GLY A 65 3.18 -14.50 2.98
N GLU A 66 2.36 -15.53 2.77
CA GLU A 66 2.11 -16.05 1.41
C GLU A 66 1.28 -15.09 0.55
N SER A 67 0.25 -14.46 1.14
CA SER A 67 -0.54 -13.43 0.47
C SER A 67 0.31 -12.20 0.17
N TYR A 68 1.28 -11.89 1.05
CA TYR A 68 2.25 -10.82 0.87
C TYR A 68 3.16 -11.05 -0.33
N LYS A 69 3.78 -12.23 -0.42
CA LYS A 69 4.63 -12.59 -1.58
C LYS A 69 3.88 -12.52 -2.91
N ARG A 70 2.66 -13.08 -2.96
CA ARG A 70 1.80 -12.99 -4.15
C ARG A 70 1.49 -11.53 -4.51
N TRP A 71 1.23 -10.69 -3.50
CA TRP A 71 0.94 -9.28 -3.73
C TRP A 71 2.13 -8.55 -4.35
N LEU A 72 3.36 -8.81 -3.87
CA LEU A 72 4.58 -8.23 -4.45
C LEU A 72 4.73 -8.53 -5.95
N GLU A 73 4.32 -9.72 -6.38
CA GLU A 73 4.34 -10.13 -7.79
C GLU A 73 3.32 -9.35 -8.61
N GLU A 74 2.16 -9.03 -8.03
CA GLU A 74 1.00 -8.35 -8.63
C GLU A 74 1.11 -6.81 -8.67
N LEU A 75 2.01 -6.20 -7.88
CA LEU A 75 2.06 -4.75 -7.64
C LEU A 75 2.00 -3.86 -8.89
N GLN A 76 2.62 -4.28 -10.01
CA GLN A 76 2.58 -3.51 -11.25
C GLN A 76 1.14 -3.29 -11.73
N GLY A 77 0.35 -4.36 -11.80
CA GLY A 77 -1.05 -4.29 -12.23
C GLY A 77 -1.96 -3.76 -11.15
N ALA A 78 -1.68 -4.08 -9.87
CA ALA A 78 -2.54 -3.71 -8.77
C ALA A 78 -2.44 -2.23 -8.34
N LEU A 79 -1.27 -1.59 -8.52
CA LEU A 79 -1.07 -0.18 -8.11
C LEU A 79 -0.56 0.72 -9.23
N PHE A 80 0.35 0.24 -10.07
CA PHE A 80 1.15 1.13 -10.92
C PHE A 80 0.82 1.01 -12.41
N THR A 81 -0.43 0.66 -12.73
CA THR A 81 -0.94 0.63 -14.10
C THR A 81 -2.15 1.54 -14.24
N ASP A 82 -2.03 2.55 -15.08
CA ASP A 82 -3.12 3.42 -15.48
C ASP A 82 -3.92 2.76 -16.61
N TYR A 83 -5.01 2.09 -16.24
CA TYR A 83 -5.93 1.44 -17.17
C TYR A 83 -6.89 2.41 -17.86
N GLN A 84 -7.00 3.65 -17.37
CA GLN A 84 -7.95 4.65 -17.87
C GLN A 84 -7.29 5.79 -18.64
N GLY A 85 -5.97 5.89 -18.59
CA GLY A 85 -5.17 6.95 -19.22
C GLY A 85 -5.26 8.32 -18.54
N THR A 86 -5.83 8.38 -17.33
CA THR A 86 -6.09 9.64 -16.61
C THR A 86 -5.44 9.72 -15.23
N GLN A 87 -4.72 8.68 -14.81
CA GLN A 87 -4.23 8.53 -13.44
C GLN A 87 -2.70 8.60 -13.33
N ARG A 88 -1.98 8.75 -14.46
CA ARG A 88 -0.51 8.79 -14.48
C ARG A 88 0.13 9.62 -13.36
N GLU A 89 -0.28 10.87 -13.20
CA GLU A 89 0.31 11.79 -12.21
C GLU A 89 0.04 11.32 -10.76
N VAL A 90 -1.18 10.85 -10.49
CA VAL A 90 -1.56 10.31 -9.18
C VAL A 90 -0.73 9.07 -8.84
N LEU A 91 -0.57 8.15 -9.80
CA LEU A 91 0.23 6.94 -9.60
C LEU A 91 1.72 7.24 -9.40
N GLN A 92 2.23 8.30 -10.04
CA GLN A 92 3.61 8.76 -9.83
C GLN A 92 3.81 9.38 -8.45
N SER A 93 2.83 10.14 -7.95
CA SER A 93 2.84 10.68 -6.58
C SER A 93 2.84 9.53 -5.57
N LEU A 94 1.88 8.60 -5.69
CA LEU A 94 1.76 7.43 -4.83
C LEU A 94 3.05 6.59 -4.81
N HIS A 95 3.67 6.37 -5.97
CA HIS A 95 4.94 5.64 -6.07
C HIS A 95 6.06 6.33 -5.28
N THR A 96 6.16 7.65 -5.41
CA THR A 96 7.20 8.45 -4.74
C THR A 96 6.97 8.50 -3.23
N GLU A 97 5.73 8.75 -2.82
CA GLU A 97 5.34 8.83 -1.40
C GLU A 97 5.55 7.49 -0.69
N LEU A 98 5.15 6.39 -1.33
CA LEU A 98 5.37 5.04 -0.80
C LEU A 98 6.87 4.74 -0.64
N LEU A 99 7.70 5.09 -1.62
CA LEU A 99 9.15 4.87 -1.52
C LEU A 99 9.78 5.66 -0.37
N ASN A 100 9.39 6.92 -0.21
CA ASN A 100 9.90 7.79 0.86
C ASN A 100 9.49 7.26 2.23
N SER A 101 8.20 6.91 2.41
CA SER A 101 7.71 6.35 3.67
C SER A 101 8.41 5.02 4.01
N LEU A 102 8.62 4.15 3.03
CA LEU A 102 9.38 2.91 3.23
C LEU A 102 10.83 3.17 3.65
N GLU A 103 11.51 4.13 3.01
CA GLU A 103 12.88 4.49 3.37
C GLU A 103 12.99 5.01 4.81
N GLU A 104 12.08 5.91 5.19
CA GLU A 104 11.99 6.45 6.54
C GLU A 104 11.70 5.34 7.56
N TYR A 105 10.71 4.49 7.27
CA TYR A 105 10.33 3.38 8.16
C TYR A 105 11.48 2.38 8.34
N ILE A 106 12.12 1.95 7.26
CA ILE A 106 13.27 1.02 7.32
C ILE A 106 14.42 1.60 8.15
N THR A 107 14.66 2.91 8.05
CA THR A 107 15.73 3.57 8.80
C THR A 107 15.47 3.56 10.30
N ASN A 108 14.21 3.76 10.71
CA ASN A 108 13.82 3.96 12.11
C ASN A 108 13.27 2.72 12.82
N GLU A 109 12.85 1.69 12.10
CA GLU A 109 12.30 0.45 12.68
C GLU A 109 13.40 -0.47 13.24
N ASN A 110 13.15 -1.00 14.43
CA ASN A 110 14.03 -1.91 15.15
C ASN A 110 13.58 -3.37 15.06
N ASP A 111 12.29 -3.64 14.82
CA ASP A 111 11.83 -5.01 14.55
C ASP A 111 12.34 -5.48 13.18
N MET A 112 13.31 -6.39 13.21
CA MET A 112 13.96 -6.93 12.02
C MET A 112 12.99 -7.64 11.07
N ALA A 113 11.92 -8.26 11.57
CA ALA A 113 10.95 -8.94 10.73
C ALA A 113 10.08 -7.92 9.98
N LEU A 114 9.63 -6.85 10.65
CA LEU A 114 8.88 -5.78 10.00
C LEU A 114 9.74 -5.00 9.00
N LYS A 115 10.99 -4.73 9.38
CA LYS A 115 11.99 -4.09 8.52
C LYS A 115 12.27 -4.92 7.27
N SER A 116 12.35 -6.24 7.38
CA SER A 116 12.53 -7.14 6.23
C SER A 116 11.36 -7.06 5.26
N LEU A 117 10.12 -7.07 5.76
CA LEU A 117 8.93 -6.90 4.91
C LEU A 117 8.98 -5.57 4.17
N ALA A 118 9.20 -4.46 4.89
CA ALA A 118 9.30 -3.13 4.28
C ALA A 118 10.40 -3.05 3.22
N PHE A 119 11.55 -3.66 3.48
CA PHE A 119 12.66 -3.72 2.53
C PHE A 119 12.32 -4.51 1.27
N GLU A 120 11.63 -5.65 1.40
CA GLU A 120 11.13 -6.43 0.25
C GLU A 120 10.17 -5.61 -0.62
N LEU A 121 9.21 -4.91 0.00
CA LEU A 121 8.30 -4.03 -0.73
C LEU A 121 9.06 -2.90 -1.42
N GLN A 122 9.97 -2.22 -0.71
CA GLN A 122 10.74 -1.11 -1.27
C GLN A 122 11.53 -1.55 -2.50
N ASN A 123 12.23 -2.69 -2.43
CA ASN A 123 12.98 -3.22 -3.55
C ASN A 123 12.09 -3.52 -4.75
N ARG A 124 10.90 -4.06 -4.51
CA ARG A 124 9.95 -4.34 -5.59
C ARG A 124 9.40 -3.05 -6.21
N VAL A 125 9.01 -2.07 -5.40
CA VAL A 125 8.50 -0.77 -5.86
C VAL A 125 9.58 -0.01 -6.66
N LYS A 126 10.84 -0.04 -6.23
CA LYS A 126 11.98 0.56 -6.97
C LYS A 126 12.16 0.00 -8.38
N GLN A 127 11.75 -1.24 -8.62
CA GLN A 127 11.85 -1.89 -9.94
C GLN A 127 10.64 -1.60 -10.84
N ILE A 128 9.54 -1.09 -10.28
CA ILE A 128 8.30 -0.83 -10.99
C ILE A 128 8.31 0.59 -11.54
N ARG A 129 7.83 0.75 -12.77
CA ARG A 129 7.53 2.05 -13.38
C ARG A 129 6.03 2.17 -13.59
N VAL A 130 5.49 3.38 -13.40
CA VAL A 130 4.09 3.66 -13.75
C VAL A 130 3.88 3.38 -15.24
N ARG A 131 2.96 2.47 -15.54
CA ARG A 131 2.60 2.06 -16.90
C ARG A 131 1.26 2.68 -17.28
N ILE A 132 1.12 3.04 -18.55
CA ILE A 132 -0.16 3.44 -19.15
C ILE A 132 -0.55 2.35 -20.15
N VAL A 133 -1.81 1.96 -20.16
CA VAL A 133 -2.36 1.08 -21.19
C VAL A 133 -2.93 1.95 -22.30
N ASP A 134 -2.36 1.82 -23.49
CA ASP A 134 -2.83 2.48 -24.73
C ASP A 134 -4.01 1.74 -25.37
#